data_AF-A0A0F9IG35-F1
#
_entry.id   AF-A0A0F9IG35-F1
#
_cell.length_a   1.000
_cell.length_b   1.000
_cell.length_c   1.000
_cell.angle_alpha   90.00
_cell.angle_beta   90.00
_cell.angle_gamma   90.00
#
_symmetry.space_group_name_H-M   'P 1'
#
loop_
_entity.id
_entity.type
_entity.pdbx_description
1 polymer ?
#
loop_
_entity_poly.entity_id
_entity_poly.type
_entity_poly.pdbx_seq_one_letter_code
_entity_poly.pdbx_strand_id
1 'polypeptide(L)'
;MWNTKILFWMVAVFFLVSTFVNAITDEDKLQIVDNYIAAIKKGILKTISKMGISTLRSYTGAQLFEAIGLNRSLVDEYFTGTSSRIGGIGLAEIAQETVFRHKTAFEQHPSGMFELDFGGEYHFRHNSEQHLWNPTTIARLQHAVKYADSQAYDDYAKAVNQQAQKLYT
;
A
#
# COMPACT_ATOMS: atom_id res chain seq x y z
N MET A 1 11.54 35.94 5.55
CA MET A 1 10.12 36.36 5.56
C MET A 1 9.30 35.17 5.11
N TRP A 2 8.93 34.29 6.05
CA TRP A 2 8.20 33.06 5.74
C TRP A 2 6.77 33.42 5.31
N ASN A 3 6.33 32.85 4.19
CA ASN A 3 5.16 33.28 3.45
C ASN A 3 3.88 32.98 4.24
N THR A 4 3.29 34.01 4.85
CA THR A 4 2.04 33.97 5.63
C THR A 4 0.85 33.35 4.89
N LYS A 5 0.91 33.29 3.55
CA LYS A 5 -0.11 32.63 2.71
C LYS A 5 -0.16 31.10 2.88
N ILE A 6 0.97 30.45 3.17
CA ILE A 6 1.03 28.98 3.36
C ILE A 6 0.45 28.61 4.73
N LEU A 7 0.77 29.40 5.76
CA LEU A 7 0.22 29.21 7.10
C LEU A 7 -1.30 29.42 7.12
N PHE A 8 -1.80 30.42 6.38
CA PHE A 8 -3.23 30.66 6.21
C PHE A 8 -3.95 29.49 5.53
N TRP A 9 -3.36 28.92 4.48
CA TRP A 9 -3.92 27.76 3.78
C TRP A 9 -3.95 26.50 4.66
N MET A 10 -2.88 26.22 5.41
CA MET A 10 -2.86 25.05 6.31
C MET A 10 -3.88 25.18 7.44
N VAL A 11 -4.00 26.36 8.06
CA VAL A 11 -5.00 26.61 9.12
C VAL A 11 -6.41 26.53 8.54
N ALA A 12 -6.66 27.10 7.36
CA ALA A 12 -7.97 27.04 6.71
C ALA A 12 -8.39 25.61 6.37
N VAL A 13 -7.50 24.77 5.81
CA VAL A 13 -7.80 23.37 5.50
C VAL A 13 -8.08 22.57 6.78
N PHE A 14 -7.28 22.76 7.83
CA PHE A 14 -7.51 22.09 9.11
C PHE A 14 -8.85 22.50 9.75
N PHE A 15 -9.18 23.79 9.69
CA PHE A 15 -10.47 24.30 10.17
C PHE A 15 -11.64 23.76 9.34
N LEU A 16 -11.48 23.68 8.02
CA LEU A 16 -12.53 23.24 7.10
C LEU A 16 -12.80 21.74 7.27
N VAL A 17 -11.76 20.91 7.45
CA VAL A 17 -11.91 19.47 7.75
C VAL A 17 -12.54 19.25 9.13
N SER A 18 -12.09 19.98 10.16
CA SER A 18 -12.70 19.93 11.50
C SER A 18 -14.17 20.31 11.50
N THR A 19 -14.53 21.37 10.77
CA THR A 19 -15.92 21.82 10.64
C THR A 19 -16.75 20.82 9.83
N PHE A 20 -16.17 20.18 8.81
CA PHE A 20 -16.86 19.17 8.01
C PHE A 20 -17.15 17.89 8.79
N VAL A 21 -16.19 17.41 9.59
CA VAL A 21 -16.36 16.23 10.46
C VAL A 21 -17.43 16.50 11.52
N ASN A 22 -17.47 17.70 12.08
CA ASN A 22 -18.51 18.12 13.03
C ASN A 22 -19.88 18.40 12.37
N ALA A 23 -19.93 18.48 11.04
CA ALA A 23 -21.16 18.70 10.27
C ALA A 23 -21.78 17.40 9.71
N ILE A 24 -21.15 16.24 9.94
CA ILE A 24 -21.71 14.95 9.50
C ILE A 24 -22.95 14.65 10.35
N THR A 25 -24.13 14.78 9.76
CA THR A 25 -25.38 14.41 10.39
C THR A 25 -25.49 12.89 10.52
N ASP A 26 -26.35 12.38 11.39
CA ASP A 26 -26.52 10.92 11.51
C ASP A 26 -27.06 10.27 10.22
N GLU A 27 -27.79 11.04 9.40
CA GLU A 27 -28.25 10.60 8.07
C GLU A 27 -27.08 10.44 7.09
N ASP A 28 -26.10 11.36 7.11
CA ASP A 28 -24.88 11.27 6.31
C ASP A 28 -24.02 10.05 6.71
N LYS A 29 -23.99 9.69 8.00
CA LYS A 29 -23.26 8.50 8.48
C LYS A 29 -23.82 7.22 7.89
N LEU A 30 -25.15 7.07 7.87
CA LEU A 30 -25.81 5.91 7.27
C LEU A 30 -25.50 5.80 5.78
N GLN A 31 -25.55 6.93 5.06
CA GLN A 31 -25.22 6.96 3.64
C GLN A 31 -23.75 6.57 3.37
N ILE A 32 -22.80 6.99 4.22
CA ILE A 32 -21.39 6.61 4.12
C ILE A 32 -21.22 5.09 4.31
N VAL A 33 -21.89 4.51 5.29
CA VAL A 33 -21.87 3.07 5.54
C VAL A 33 -22.44 2.30 4.34
N ASP A 34 -23.56 2.74 3.79
CA ASP A 34 -24.17 2.13 2.61
C ASP A 34 -23.26 2.19 1.38
N ASN A 35 -22.60 3.33 1.17
CA ASN A 35 -21.62 3.51 0.09
C ASN A 35 -20.43 2.54 0.25
N TYR A 36 -19.93 2.37 1.46
CA TYR A 36 -18.85 1.43 1.76
C TYR A 36 -19.27 -0.03 1.50
N ILE A 37 -20.45 -0.42 1.99
CA ILE A 37 -21.01 -1.76 1.75
C ILE A 37 -21.21 -2.00 0.24
N ALA A 38 -21.71 -1.00 -0.49
CA ALA A 38 -21.89 -1.08 -1.94
C ALA A 38 -20.55 -1.23 -2.68
N ALA A 39 -19.50 -0.53 -2.24
CA ALA A 39 -18.16 -0.64 -2.80
C ALA A 39 -17.57 -2.05 -2.59
N ILE A 40 -17.71 -2.61 -1.38
CA ILE A 40 -17.27 -4.00 -1.09
C ILE A 40 -18.04 -5.00 -1.96
N LYS A 41 -19.37 -4.88 -2.04
CA LYS A 41 -20.21 -5.78 -2.88
C LYS A 41 -19.75 -5.77 -4.34
N LYS A 42 -19.48 -4.59 -4.90
CA LYS A 42 -18.94 -4.44 -6.26
C LYS A 42 -17.53 -5.05 -6.39
N GLY A 43 -16.68 -4.87 -5.38
CA GLY A 43 -15.33 -5.44 -5.34
C GLY A 43 -15.34 -6.96 -5.36
N ILE A 44 -16.13 -7.59 -4.48
CA ILE A 44 -16.29 -9.05 -4.44
C ILE A 44 -16.85 -9.55 -5.77
N LEU A 45 -17.91 -8.92 -6.30
CA LEU A 45 -18.51 -9.30 -7.58
C LEU A 45 -17.50 -9.23 -8.73
N LYS A 46 -16.65 -8.20 -8.75
CA LYS A 46 -15.58 -8.04 -9.75
C LYS A 46 -14.50 -9.11 -9.62
N THR A 47 -14.16 -9.52 -8.40
CA THR A 47 -13.15 -10.57 -8.18
C THR A 47 -13.66 -11.94 -8.63
N ILE A 48 -14.90 -12.31 -8.26
CA ILE A 48 -15.47 -13.60 -8.65
C ILE A 48 -15.76 -13.68 -10.17
N SER A 49 -16.13 -12.57 -10.79
CA SER A 49 -16.41 -12.52 -12.22
C SER A 49 -15.16 -12.68 -13.10
N LYS A 50 -13.98 -12.28 -12.61
CA LYS A 50 -12.69 -12.57 -13.29
C LYS A 50 -12.44 -14.07 -13.46
N MET A 51 -12.95 -14.89 -12.55
CA MET A 51 -12.82 -16.35 -12.58
C MET A 51 -14.05 -17.04 -13.21
N GLY A 52 -15.05 -16.28 -13.65
CA GLY A 52 -16.27 -16.83 -14.25
C GLY A 52 -17.27 -17.43 -13.24
N ILE A 53 -17.16 -17.11 -11.95
CA ILE A 53 -18.06 -17.63 -10.91
C ILE A 53 -19.24 -16.69 -10.72
N SER A 54 -20.46 -17.25 -10.82
CA SER A 54 -21.70 -16.46 -10.74
C SER A 54 -22.34 -16.43 -9.35
N THR A 55 -21.95 -17.31 -8.43
CA THR A 55 -22.55 -17.36 -7.08
C THR A 55 -21.50 -17.27 -5.98
N LEU A 56 -21.80 -16.52 -4.92
CA LEU A 56 -20.90 -16.39 -3.76
C LEU A 56 -20.69 -17.74 -3.07
N ARG A 57 -21.71 -18.59 -3.02
CA ARG A 57 -21.63 -19.92 -2.39
C ARG A 57 -20.61 -20.84 -3.07
N SER A 58 -20.48 -20.74 -4.40
CA SER A 58 -19.43 -21.46 -5.13
C SER A 58 -18.04 -20.89 -4.88
N TYR A 59 -17.94 -19.59 -4.57
CA TYR A 59 -16.67 -18.94 -4.27
C TYR A 59 -16.16 -19.25 -2.86
N THR A 60 -17.06 -19.37 -1.88
CA THR A 60 -16.68 -19.69 -0.49
C THR A 60 -16.04 -21.07 -0.41
N GLY A 61 -14.79 -21.14 0.03
CA GLY A 61 -14.03 -22.39 0.17
C GLY A 61 -13.33 -22.87 -1.10
N ALA A 62 -13.51 -22.20 -2.24
CA ALA A 62 -12.86 -22.58 -3.50
C ALA A 62 -11.35 -22.31 -3.54
N GLN A 63 -10.82 -21.55 -2.57
CA GLN A 63 -9.38 -21.23 -2.44
C GLN A 63 -8.73 -20.74 -3.76
N LEU A 64 -9.41 -19.82 -4.46
CA LEU A 64 -8.98 -19.30 -5.76
C LEU A 64 -7.91 -18.23 -5.63
N PHE A 65 -6.79 -18.60 -5.00
CA PHE A 65 -5.61 -17.77 -4.85
C PHE A 65 -4.34 -18.64 -4.90
N GLU A 66 -3.20 -17.99 -5.09
CA GLU A 66 -1.89 -18.63 -5.02
C GLU A 66 -1.11 -18.04 -3.85
N ALA A 67 -0.49 -18.90 -3.04
CA ALA A 67 0.35 -18.49 -1.93
C ALA A 67 1.80 -18.29 -2.41
N ILE A 68 2.27 -17.05 -2.41
CA ILE A 68 3.64 -16.69 -2.80
C ILE A 68 4.39 -16.23 -1.55
N GLY A 69 5.55 -16.82 -1.28
CA GLY A 69 6.42 -16.42 -0.16
C GLY A 69 6.02 -17.00 1.19
N LEU A 70 5.12 -18.00 1.22
CA LEU A 70 4.76 -18.74 2.44
C LEU A 70 5.40 -20.12 2.43
N ASN A 71 5.87 -20.58 3.59
CA ASN A 71 6.42 -21.93 3.74
C ASN A 71 5.34 -22.98 3.44
N ARG A 72 5.75 -24.05 2.74
CA ARG A 72 4.91 -25.18 2.38
C ARG A 72 4.25 -25.84 3.58
N SER A 73 4.95 -25.99 4.71
CA SER A 73 4.36 -26.58 5.93
C SER A 73 3.16 -25.79 6.45
N LEU A 74 3.26 -24.46 6.43
CA LEU A 74 2.17 -23.56 6.82
C LEU A 74 0.99 -23.65 5.84
N VAL A 75 1.26 -23.68 4.54
CA VAL A 75 0.22 -23.81 3.52
C VAL A 75 -0.49 -25.16 3.62
N ASP A 76 0.25 -26.25 3.82
CA ASP A 76 -0.34 -27.59 3.90
C ASP A 76 -1.21 -27.75 5.17
N GLU A 77 -0.86 -27.11 6.29
CA GLU A 77 -1.62 -27.17 7.54
C GLU A 77 -2.85 -26.25 7.57
N TYR A 78 -2.72 -24.99 7.12
CA TYR A 78 -3.78 -23.97 7.28
C TYR A 78 -4.52 -23.62 5.98
N PHE A 79 -3.93 -23.90 4.82
CA PHE A 79 -4.48 -23.59 3.49
C PHE A 79 -4.38 -24.80 2.56
N THR A 80 -4.68 -25.99 3.11
CA THR A 80 -4.49 -27.28 2.43
C THR A 80 -5.09 -27.26 1.02
N GLY A 81 -4.32 -27.70 0.02
CA GLY A 81 -4.75 -27.71 -1.38
C GLY A 81 -4.39 -26.44 -2.18
N THR A 82 -3.90 -25.39 -1.52
CA THR A 82 -3.47 -24.16 -2.21
C THR A 82 -2.11 -24.34 -2.89
N SER A 83 -1.96 -23.81 -4.10
CA SER A 83 -0.66 -23.78 -4.78
C SER A 83 0.29 -22.81 -4.09
N SER A 84 1.51 -23.29 -3.79
CA SER A 84 2.62 -22.45 -3.34
C SER A 84 3.91 -22.93 -4.00
N ARG A 85 4.32 -22.22 -5.05
CA ARG A 85 5.51 -22.55 -5.87
C ARG A 85 6.79 -21.97 -5.28
N ILE A 86 6.68 -20.80 -4.65
CA ILE A 86 7.80 -20.08 -4.04
C ILE A 86 7.55 -20.10 -2.54
N GLY A 87 8.38 -20.87 -1.82
CA GLY A 87 8.36 -20.91 -0.36
C GLY A 87 8.84 -19.60 0.26
N GLY A 88 8.73 -19.49 1.57
CA GLY A 88 9.25 -18.34 2.29
C GLY A 88 8.98 -18.43 3.78
N ILE A 89 8.30 -17.41 4.32
CA ILE A 89 8.13 -17.24 5.76
C ILE A 89 7.21 -18.29 6.37
N GLY A 90 7.50 -18.69 7.61
CA GLY A 90 6.66 -19.58 8.40
C GLY A 90 5.86 -18.82 9.46
N LEU A 91 5.28 -19.60 10.38
CA LEU A 91 4.44 -19.05 11.45
C LEU A 91 5.25 -18.18 12.44
N ALA A 92 6.51 -18.53 12.68
CA ALA A 92 7.37 -17.80 13.62
C ALA A 92 7.66 -16.37 13.13
N GLU A 93 7.97 -16.21 11.85
CA GLU A 93 8.22 -14.91 11.22
C GLU A 93 6.94 -14.07 11.18
N ILE A 94 5.78 -14.67 10.83
CA ILE A 94 4.48 -14.00 10.85
C ILE A 94 4.14 -13.51 12.27
N ALA A 95 4.37 -14.34 13.28
CA ALA A 95 4.14 -13.97 14.67
C ALA A 95 5.07 -12.83 15.10
N GLN A 96 6.35 -12.89 14.74
CA GLN A 96 7.32 -11.83 15.02
C GLN A 96 6.90 -10.50 14.39
N GLU A 97 6.49 -10.50 13.11
CA GLU A 97 6.03 -9.29 12.42
C GLU A 97 4.75 -8.73 13.04
N THR A 98 3.80 -9.61 13.41
CA THR A 98 2.56 -9.22 14.07
C THR A 98 2.83 -8.56 15.43
N VAL A 99 3.73 -9.14 16.24
CA VAL A 99 4.12 -8.57 17.53
C VAL A 99 4.88 -7.26 17.36
N PHE A 100 5.71 -7.14 16.33
CA PHE A 100 6.41 -5.90 16.02
C PHE A 100 5.43 -4.77 15.70
N ARG A 101 4.49 -4.98 14.76
CA ARG A 101 3.43 -4.01 14.42
C ARG A 101 2.59 -3.64 15.63
N HIS A 102 2.25 -4.62 16.47
CA HIS A 102 1.56 -4.38 17.74
C HIS A 102 2.38 -3.46 18.64
N LYS A 103 3.66 -3.77 18.93
CA LYS A 103 4.51 -2.92 19.78
C LYS A 103 4.59 -1.50 19.26
N THR A 104 4.83 -1.31 17.96
CA THR A 104 4.88 0.03 17.34
C THR A 104 3.59 0.82 17.54
N ALA A 105 2.42 0.17 17.47
CA ALA A 105 1.14 0.84 17.69
C ALA A 105 0.87 1.24 19.15
N PHE A 106 1.53 0.58 20.11
CA PHE A 106 1.36 0.84 21.56
C PHE A 106 2.53 1.63 22.17
N GLU A 107 3.57 1.94 21.39
CA GLU A 107 4.67 2.79 21.83
C GLU A 107 4.21 4.25 21.96
N GLN A 108 4.74 4.97 22.96
CA GLN A 108 4.42 6.37 23.14
C GLN A 108 5.08 7.19 22.04
N HIS A 109 4.28 7.69 21.11
CA HIS A 109 4.78 8.58 20.07
C HIS A 109 5.19 9.93 20.67
N PRO A 110 6.38 10.47 20.33
CA PRO A 110 6.76 11.82 20.68
C PRO A 110 5.71 12.84 20.21
N SER A 111 5.48 13.87 21.01
CA SER A 111 4.61 14.99 20.65
C SER A 111 5.03 15.59 19.30
N GLY A 112 4.17 15.49 18.29
CA GLY A 112 4.42 16.00 16.93
C GLY A 112 4.58 14.93 15.84
N MET A 113 4.60 13.62 16.19
CA MET A 113 4.44 12.56 15.19
C MET A 113 2.96 12.37 14.81
N PHE A 114 2.73 11.99 13.55
CA PHE A 114 1.40 11.61 13.07
C PHE A 114 0.99 10.25 13.68
N GLU A 115 -0.31 10.07 13.93
CA GLU A 115 -0.87 8.83 14.48
C GLU A 115 -0.76 7.64 13.51
N LEU A 116 -0.72 7.92 12.20
CA LEU A 116 -0.54 6.92 11.16
C LEU A 116 0.63 7.33 10.27
N ASP A 117 1.39 6.34 9.81
CA ASP A 117 2.36 6.58 8.76
C ASP A 117 1.64 7.01 7.47
N PHE A 118 2.29 7.90 6.73
CA PHE A 118 1.83 8.41 5.46
C PHE A 118 1.66 7.30 4.40
N GLY A 119 2.34 6.17 4.58
CA GLY A 119 2.39 5.06 3.64
C GLY A 119 3.14 5.41 2.36
N GLY A 120 3.35 4.41 1.52
CA GLY A 120 4.04 4.57 0.23
C GLY A 120 3.66 3.56 -0.82
N GLU A 121 2.81 2.57 -0.51
CA GLU A 121 2.56 1.40 -1.37
C GLU A 121 2.06 1.78 -2.78
N TYR A 122 1.16 2.76 -2.88
CA TYR A 122 0.55 3.13 -4.16
C TYR A 122 1.34 4.22 -4.93
N HIS A 123 2.05 5.08 -4.22
CA HIS A 123 2.73 6.25 -4.79
C HIS A 123 4.03 6.51 -4.07
N PHE A 124 5.09 6.76 -4.84
CA PHE A 124 6.39 7.13 -4.32
C PHE A 124 6.32 8.32 -3.35
N ARG A 125 6.93 8.16 -2.18
CA ARG A 125 7.25 9.26 -1.24
C ARG A 125 8.69 9.11 -0.76
N HIS A 126 9.31 10.23 -0.40
CA HIS A 126 10.75 10.28 -0.10
C HIS A 126 11.16 9.37 1.09
N ASN A 127 10.29 9.19 2.09
CA ASN A 127 10.57 8.42 3.31
C ASN A 127 9.67 7.19 3.46
N SER A 128 9.14 6.66 2.37
CA SER A 128 8.22 5.52 2.40
C SER A 128 8.84 4.27 1.77
N GLU A 129 7.99 3.31 1.42
CA GLU A 129 8.36 2.18 0.57
C GLU A 129 9.16 2.62 -0.65
N GLN A 130 10.08 1.75 -1.02
CA GLN A 130 11.03 1.98 -2.09
C GLN A 130 10.43 1.48 -3.40
N HIS A 131 10.23 2.37 -4.35
CA HIS A 131 9.65 2.05 -5.68
C HIS A 131 10.73 1.88 -6.73
N LEU A 132 10.51 0.94 -7.64
CA LEU A 132 11.36 0.80 -8.84
C LEU A 132 11.45 2.13 -9.62
N TRP A 133 10.31 2.78 -9.81
CA TRP A 133 10.22 4.12 -10.41
C TRP A 133 10.28 5.20 -9.34
N ASN A 134 11.37 5.97 -9.33
CA ASN A 134 11.54 7.10 -8.43
C ASN A 134 11.96 8.35 -9.22
N PRO A 135 11.84 9.56 -8.63
CA PRO A 135 12.18 10.79 -9.33
C PRO A 135 13.60 10.82 -9.90
N THR A 136 14.56 10.18 -9.23
CA THR A 136 15.95 10.12 -9.68
C THR A 136 16.12 9.25 -10.91
N THR A 137 15.54 8.05 -10.94
CA THR A 137 15.61 7.14 -12.09
C THR A 137 14.88 7.73 -13.30
N ILE A 138 13.71 8.33 -13.08
CA ILE A 138 12.95 9.00 -14.13
C ILE A 138 13.71 10.20 -14.71
N ALA A 139 14.26 11.08 -13.86
CA ALA A 139 14.99 12.26 -14.32
C ALA A 139 16.23 11.90 -15.14
N ARG A 140 16.99 10.87 -14.73
CA ARG A 140 18.16 10.39 -15.47
C ARG A 140 17.78 9.82 -16.83
N LEU A 141 16.73 9.00 -16.89
CA LEU A 141 16.23 8.45 -18.15
C LEU A 141 15.75 9.56 -19.10
N GLN A 142 15.01 10.54 -18.59
CA GLN A 142 14.55 11.68 -19.37
C GLN A 142 15.73 12.51 -19.91
N HIS A 143 16.77 12.74 -19.08
CA HIS A 143 17.97 13.45 -19.50
C HIS A 143 18.72 12.69 -20.61
N ALA A 144 18.93 11.40 -20.43
CA ALA A 144 19.61 10.54 -21.41
C ALA A 144 18.93 10.59 -22.78
N VAL A 145 17.60 10.44 -22.82
CA VAL A 145 16.83 10.44 -24.07
C VAL A 145 16.79 11.84 -24.71
N LYS A 146 16.64 12.90 -23.92
CA LYS A 146 16.50 14.27 -24.44
C LYS A 146 17.80 14.80 -25.05
N TYR A 147 18.95 14.46 -24.46
CA TYR A 147 20.25 14.99 -24.86
C TYR A 147 21.14 13.97 -25.56
N ALA A 148 20.62 12.76 -25.84
CA ALA A 148 21.39 11.63 -26.37
C ALA A 148 22.66 11.35 -25.55
N ASP A 149 22.57 11.50 -24.23
CA ASP A 149 23.67 11.36 -23.30
C ASP A 149 23.78 9.92 -22.81
N SER A 150 24.81 9.21 -23.30
CA SER A 150 25.10 7.82 -22.92
C SER A 150 25.47 7.69 -21.44
N GLN A 151 26.16 8.67 -20.87
CA GLN A 151 26.59 8.61 -19.47
C GLN A 151 25.37 8.70 -18.53
N ALA A 152 24.43 9.59 -18.84
CA ALA A 152 23.17 9.67 -18.10
C ALA A 152 22.36 8.37 -18.17
N TYR A 153 22.44 7.63 -19.29
CA TYR A 153 21.83 6.31 -19.41
C TYR A 153 22.53 5.27 -18.54
N ASP A 154 23.86 5.25 -18.53
CA ASP A 154 24.65 4.33 -17.70
C ASP A 154 24.35 4.54 -16.20
N ASP A 155 24.22 5.80 -15.77
CA ASP A 155 23.83 6.15 -14.40
C ASP A 155 22.40 5.74 -14.04
N TYR A 156 21.47 5.78 -15.01
CA TYR A 156 20.13 5.24 -14.87
C TYR A 156 20.15 3.71 -14.75
N ALA A 157 20.82 3.03 -15.69
CA ALA A 157 20.92 1.58 -15.74
C ALA A 157 21.58 1.03 -14.47
N LYS A 158 22.65 1.67 -14.00
CA LYS A 158 23.30 1.33 -12.74
C LYS A 158 22.36 1.49 -11.55
N ALA A 159 21.61 2.60 -11.49
CA ALA A 159 20.63 2.80 -10.42
C ALA A 159 19.57 1.69 -10.40
N VAL A 160 18.96 1.39 -11.54
CA VAL A 160 17.92 0.34 -11.65
C VAL A 160 18.47 -1.05 -11.37
N ASN A 161 19.65 -1.40 -11.90
CA ASN A 161 20.25 -2.71 -11.70
C ASN A 161 20.71 -2.95 -10.26
N GLN A 162 21.20 -1.89 -9.58
CA GLN A 162 21.52 -1.97 -8.16
C GLN A 162 20.26 -2.03 -7.28
N GLN A 163 19.15 -1.44 -7.73
CA GLN A 163 17.88 -1.56 -7.03
C GLN A 163 17.40 -3.00 -6.98
N ALA A 164 17.58 -3.81 -8.03
CA ALA A 164 17.19 -5.22 -8.01
C ALA A 164 17.86 -6.07 -6.90
N GLN A 165 18.94 -5.59 -6.28
CA GLN A 165 19.59 -6.24 -5.14
C GLN A 165 18.92 -5.93 -3.79
N LYS A 166 18.04 -4.94 -3.72
CA LYS A 166 17.21 -4.64 -2.55
C LYS A 166 15.74 -4.90 -2.90
N LEU A 167 14.91 -5.17 -1.89
CA LEU A 167 13.49 -5.41 -2.11
C LEU A 167 12.79 -4.07 -2.38
N TYR A 168 12.47 -3.80 -3.66
CA TYR A 168 11.64 -2.68 -4.10
C TYR A 168 10.24 -3.21 -4.48
N THR A 169 9.21 -2.41 -4.22
CA THR A 169 7.83 -2.62 -4.71
C THR A 169 7.70 -2.09 -6.14
#